data_AF-A0A2D4WRE0-F1
#
_entry.id   AF-A0A2D4WRE0-F1
#
_cell.length_a   1.000
_cell.length_b   1.000
_cell.length_c   1.000
_cell.angle_alpha   90.00
_cell.angle_beta   90.00
_cell.angle_gamma   90.00
#
_symmetry.space_group_name_H-M   'P 1'
#
loop_
_entity.id
_entity.type
_entity.pdbx_description
1 polymer ?
#
loop_
_entity_poly.entity_id
_entity_poly.type
_entity_poly.pdbx_seq_one_letter_code
_entity_poly.pdbx_strand_id
1 'polypeptide(L)'
;MIAITTLIVNTMLAASTPFAGDCPAGKVLDCADSDCISDIYIGDGFCDGTAQADGANLCCYENDGGDCLANGIECPIDGDGTGGADCSNSSSLPSTGSYDFDNSGSTLVVDLVGICNGGTLNSDIYYKAMIFDWVCPQDGGYTVSTCGTTTFDTRMSIFEGNCEYENVLACQDNTPGCAINTTTIDFPATAGETYYICIGSIAPFISGNGALTIEPAQRELKAALVWPADLGAPEDTRYELYEPPGATGSWTTCLADAEENGDDLVSISSAEEDLAVRKTAEKLTAGICAFGLYQETTAADYSEPAGGWRFTDGTPLGFTNWNTGEPNNVGPEDYGQIGTQGWNDNLNDNDWRGYIVKRPETPFRFVWEESIGGNGHEYEAFGLAVDMTLEEAVIYAENRGGHLVTINSLEELQMIQAVMIPETYSSRGIAIGLIQNTASPDYAEPAGGWEWVTGEPLDFTFWNTGEPNDSPQGENHVEMFSSGGWNDAVGDGRAEAVIIEYEGAVNECIEDLDGDGVVGGADLTLLLSSWNTQGTGDIDGDGNTDGADLTLLLSKWGFCS
;
A
#
# COMPACT_ATOMS: atom_id res chain seq x y z
N MET A 1 71.66 -14.35 -37.01
CA MET A 1 72.92 -14.10 -36.29
C MET A 1 72.68 -12.86 -35.44
N ILE A 2 72.89 -12.99 -34.13
CA ILE A 2 72.94 -11.94 -33.09
C ILE A 2 71.59 -11.41 -32.56
N ALA A 3 71.57 -11.35 -31.23
CA ALA A 3 70.51 -10.98 -30.30
C ALA A 3 70.95 -9.76 -29.45
N ILE A 4 70.05 -9.31 -28.55
CA ILE A 4 70.28 -8.53 -27.31
C ILE A 4 70.41 -6.99 -27.58
N THR A 5 69.68 -6.03 -26.96
CA THR A 5 69.18 -5.87 -25.57
C THR A 5 68.16 -4.69 -25.48
N THR A 6 67.10 -4.86 -24.67
CA THR A 6 66.47 -3.95 -23.67
C THR A 6 66.09 -2.49 -23.98
N LEU A 7 64.79 -2.17 -23.87
CA LEU A 7 64.31 -1.16 -22.91
C LEU A 7 62.88 -1.51 -22.44
N ILE A 8 62.75 -1.74 -21.14
CA ILE A 8 61.51 -1.87 -20.39
C ILE A 8 60.93 -0.45 -20.27
N VAL A 9 59.66 -0.25 -20.64
CA VAL A 9 58.82 0.74 -19.96
C VAL A 9 57.52 0.05 -19.61
N ASN A 10 57.42 -0.20 -18.30
CA ASN A 10 56.26 -0.59 -17.55
C ASN A 10 55.34 0.64 -17.49
N THR A 11 54.08 0.55 -17.93
CA THR A 11 53.05 1.52 -17.54
C THR A 11 51.97 0.76 -16.79
N MET A 12 52.25 0.52 -15.52
CA MET A 12 51.24 0.36 -14.47
C MET A 12 51.10 1.70 -13.73
N LEU A 13 49.84 2.06 -13.50
CA LEU A 13 49.29 2.96 -12.48
C LEU A 13 49.91 4.37 -12.33
N ALA A 14 49.08 5.37 -12.62
CA ALA A 14 48.90 6.48 -11.72
C ALA A 14 47.46 6.42 -11.20
N ALA A 15 47.27 5.68 -10.09
CA ALA A 15 46.22 6.02 -9.15
C ALA A 15 46.59 7.38 -8.55
N SER A 16 45.72 8.36 -8.68
CA SER A 16 45.78 9.58 -7.89
C SER A 16 45.17 9.28 -6.51
N THR A 17 45.98 9.31 -5.46
CA THR A 17 45.53 9.36 -4.06
C THR A 17 46.14 10.60 -3.39
N PRO A 18 45.59 11.12 -2.29
CA PRO A 18 44.22 11.61 -2.08
C PRO A 18 44.25 13.12 -1.72
N PHE A 19 43.15 13.84 -1.93
CA PHE A 19 42.99 15.16 -1.28
C PHE A 19 42.69 14.93 0.20
N ALA A 20 43.36 15.67 1.07
CA ALA A 20 43.35 15.45 2.52
C ALA A 20 42.43 16.45 3.21
N GLY A 21 41.31 15.94 3.74
CA GLY A 21 40.53 16.50 4.83
C GLY A 21 39.91 15.34 5.60
N ASP A 22 40.14 15.25 6.91
CA ASP A 22 39.47 14.24 7.72
C ASP A 22 38.00 14.68 7.87
N CYS A 23 37.08 13.92 7.27
CA CYS A 23 35.66 14.10 7.49
C CYS A 23 35.26 13.62 8.90
N PRO A 24 34.18 14.17 9.50
CA PRO A 24 33.63 13.65 10.75
C PRO A 24 33.28 12.16 10.66
N ALA A 25 33.17 11.47 11.80
CA ALA A 25 32.72 10.08 11.82
C ALA A 25 31.30 9.97 11.21
N GLY A 26 31.06 8.94 10.39
CA GLY A 26 29.83 8.80 9.61
C GLY A 26 29.83 9.59 8.28
N LYS A 27 30.98 10.13 7.87
CA LYS A 27 31.14 10.88 6.62
C LYS A 27 32.44 10.54 5.92
N VAL A 28 32.40 10.61 4.60
CA VAL A 28 33.53 10.44 3.68
C VAL A 28 33.74 11.69 2.84
N LEU A 29 34.95 11.81 2.31
CA LEU A 29 35.29 12.93 1.44
C LEU A 29 34.64 12.71 0.07
N ASP A 30 33.98 13.73 -0.44
CA ASP A 30 33.46 13.76 -1.82
C ASP A 30 34.61 13.53 -2.83
N CYS A 31 34.38 12.65 -3.80
CA CYS A 31 35.36 12.32 -4.83
C CYS A 31 35.50 13.42 -5.91
N ALA A 32 34.52 14.33 -6.03
CA ALA A 32 34.49 15.47 -6.94
C ALA A 32 35.10 16.74 -6.33
N ASP A 33 34.95 16.97 -5.03
CA ASP A 33 35.48 18.17 -4.38
C ASP A 33 36.01 17.97 -2.94
N SER A 34 35.73 18.91 -2.05
CA SER A 34 36.25 18.92 -0.67
C SER A 34 35.16 18.77 0.39
N ASP A 35 33.92 18.56 -0.04
CA ASP A 35 32.78 18.43 0.84
C ASP A 35 32.78 17.06 1.53
N CYS A 36 32.12 16.99 2.70
CA CYS A 36 31.99 15.75 3.45
C CYS A 36 30.57 15.22 3.30
N ILE A 37 30.46 14.11 2.59
CA ILE A 37 29.23 13.39 2.27
C ILE A 37 29.03 12.27 3.29
N SER A 38 27.78 11.93 3.59
CA SER A 38 27.49 10.84 4.51
C SER A 38 28.06 9.52 3.99
N ASP A 39 28.63 8.68 4.86
CA ASP A 39 29.15 7.37 4.43
C ASP A 39 28.05 6.33 4.17
N ILE A 40 26.81 6.67 4.51
CA ILE A 40 25.61 5.88 4.24
C ILE A 40 25.30 5.74 2.74
N TYR A 41 25.76 6.68 1.92
CA TYR A 41 25.54 6.66 0.48
C TYR A 41 26.49 5.69 -0.24
N ILE A 42 27.51 5.15 0.45
CA ILE A 42 28.37 4.13 -0.15
C ILE A 42 27.64 2.79 -0.19
N GLY A 43 27.33 2.30 -1.39
CA GLY A 43 26.70 0.98 -1.55
C GLY A 43 25.21 0.99 -1.21
N ASP A 44 24.54 2.14 -1.40
CA ASP A 44 23.13 2.37 -1.09
C ASP A 44 22.18 1.98 -2.23
N GLY A 45 22.73 1.45 -3.33
CA GLY A 45 21.99 1.05 -4.52
C GLY A 45 21.94 2.12 -5.61
N PHE A 46 22.45 3.33 -5.35
CA PHE A 46 22.53 4.43 -6.31
C PHE A 46 23.98 4.67 -6.74
N CYS A 47 24.18 5.13 -7.98
CA CYS A 47 25.52 5.53 -8.43
C CYS A 47 25.73 7.02 -8.21
N ASP A 48 26.49 7.38 -7.17
CA ASP A 48 26.89 8.74 -6.82
C ASP A 48 28.03 9.22 -7.73
N GLY A 49 27.65 9.55 -8.97
CA GLY A 49 28.50 10.07 -10.04
C GLY A 49 28.85 11.56 -9.92
N THR A 50 29.09 12.24 -11.04
CA THR A 50 29.66 13.61 -11.10
C THR A 50 28.69 14.75 -10.71
N ALA A 51 28.02 14.61 -9.55
CA ALA A 51 27.03 15.47 -8.90
C ALA A 51 25.56 15.11 -9.18
N GLN A 52 24.96 14.37 -8.25
CA GLN A 52 23.51 14.17 -8.08
C GLN A 52 22.92 15.22 -7.09
N ALA A 53 21.68 15.00 -6.61
CA ALA A 53 21.07 15.82 -5.55
C ALA A 53 22.03 16.01 -4.38
N ASP A 54 22.10 17.22 -3.84
CA ASP A 54 23.04 17.64 -2.78
C ASP A 54 24.55 17.55 -3.10
N GLY A 55 24.94 17.27 -4.35
CA GLY A 55 26.30 17.45 -4.85
C GLY A 55 27.28 16.29 -4.62
N ALA A 56 26.81 15.15 -4.12
CA ALA A 56 27.63 13.98 -3.80
C ALA A 56 28.28 13.30 -5.03
N ASN A 57 29.54 12.87 -4.87
CA ASN A 57 30.22 11.91 -5.76
C ASN A 57 31.02 10.89 -4.94
N LEU A 58 30.61 9.61 -4.91
CA LEU A 58 31.24 8.55 -4.11
C LEU A 58 31.84 7.40 -4.92
N CYS A 59 31.91 7.53 -6.25
CA CYS A 59 32.51 6.55 -7.16
C CYS A 59 33.95 6.07 -6.80
N CYS A 60 34.70 6.84 -6.00
CA CYS A 60 36.05 6.48 -5.58
C CYS A 60 36.09 5.46 -4.42
N TYR A 61 34.95 5.14 -3.80
CA TYR A 61 34.82 4.15 -2.73
C TYR A 61 34.30 2.81 -3.28
N GLU A 62 35.18 2.02 -3.89
CA GLU A 62 34.85 0.70 -4.49
C GLU A 62 33.86 0.74 -5.68
N ASN A 63 33.82 1.85 -6.43
CA ASN A 63 32.75 2.19 -7.38
C ASN A 63 31.42 2.30 -6.64
N ASP A 64 31.44 3.07 -5.56
CA ASP A 64 30.27 3.31 -4.72
C ASP A 64 29.68 2.03 -4.13
N GLY A 65 30.50 1.25 -3.42
CA GLY A 65 30.09 -0.06 -2.91
C GLY A 65 29.76 -1.12 -3.98
N GLY A 66 29.88 -0.79 -5.27
CA GLY A 66 29.52 -1.65 -6.40
C GLY A 66 28.39 -1.08 -7.27
N ASP A 67 27.81 0.06 -6.90
CA ASP A 67 26.65 0.65 -7.55
C ASP A 67 27.01 1.40 -8.83
N CYS A 68 28.26 1.88 -8.94
CA CYS A 68 28.81 2.46 -10.15
C CYS A 68 29.55 1.43 -11.03
N LEU A 69 29.52 1.67 -12.35
CA LEU A 69 30.22 0.81 -13.31
C LEU A 69 31.74 0.83 -13.13
N ALA A 70 32.37 -0.31 -13.44
CA ALA A 70 33.80 -0.50 -13.27
C ALA A 70 34.66 0.55 -14.01
N ASN A 71 35.67 1.08 -13.31
CA ASN A 71 36.63 2.12 -13.73
C ASN A 71 36.15 3.57 -13.55
N GLY A 72 35.17 3.83 -12.68
CA GLY A 72 34.66 5.18 -12.42
C GLY A 72 34.01 5.81 -13.66
N ILE A 73 33.39 4.98 -14.50
CA ILE A 73 32.66 5.41 -15.70
C ILE A 73 31.19 5.62 -15.30
N GLU A 74 30.70 6.83 -15.58
CA GLU A 74 29.35 7.34 -15.31
C GLU A 74 28.21 6.45 -15.85
N CYS A 75 27.12 6.33 -15.10
CA CYS A 75 25.79 6.16 -15.68
C CYS A 75 25.41 7.46 -16.42
N PRO A 76 24.72 7.41 -17.57
CA PRO A 76 24.44 8.60 -18.36
C PRO A 76 23.78 9.69 -17.52
N ILE A 77 24.32 10.90 -17.61
CA ILE A 77 23.81 12.18 -17.06
C ILE A 77 22.28 12.29 -17.17
N ASP A 78 21.62 11.79 -16.14
CA ASP A 78 20.40 12.21 -15.48
C ASP A 78 20.39 11.31 -14.21
N GLY A 79 20.38 11.91 -13.01
CA GLY A 79 20.34 11.16 -11.76
C GLY A 79 18.97 10.53 -11.53
N ASP A 80 18.54 9.65 -12.43
CA ASP A 80 17.48 8.70 -12.20
C ASP A 80 18.13 7.35 -11.90
N GLY A 81 18.21 7.01 -10.61
CA GLY A 81 17.94 5.61 -10.29
C GLY A 81 16.56 5.33 -10.83
N THR A 82 16.45 4.88 -12.08
CA THR A 82 15.19 4.31 -12.54
C THR A 82 15.09 3.00 -11.79
N GLY A 83 14.27 3.00 -10.73
CA GLY A 83 13.81 1.75 -10.14
C GLY A 83 13.29 0.91 -11.27
N GLY A 84 13.97 -0.14 -11.69
CA GLY A 84 13.65 -0.67 -13.00
C GLY A 84 14.48 -1.87 -13.33
N ALA A 85 13.80 -2.88 -13.85
CA ALA A 85 14.46 -4.07 -14.34
C ALA A 85 14.89 -3.83 -15.79
N ASP A 86 16.15 -4.08 -16.16
CA ASP A 86 16.52 -4.10 -17.59
C ASP A 86 15.87 -5.30 -18.29
N CYS A 87 14.78 -5.02 -19.02
CA CYS A 87 14.04 -6.02 -19.78
C CYS A 87 14.63 -6.40 -21.12
N SER A 88 15.82 -5.92 -21.48
CA SER A 88 16.52 -6.32 -22.70
C SER A 88 16.86 -7.83 -22.75
N ASN A 89 16.89 -8.48 -21.59
CA ASN A 89 17.17 -9.91 -21.44
C ASN A 89 15.94 -10.73 -21.03
N SER A 90 14.72 -10.22 -21.24
CA SER A 90 13.49 -10.95 -20.93
C SER A 90 13.40 -12.28 -21.68
N SER A 91 12.77 -13.26 -21.04
CA SER A 91 12.47 -14.56 -21.64
C SER A 91 11.02 -14.60 -22.15
N SER A 92 10.85 -14.77 -23.47
CA SER A 92 9.51 -14.74 -24.08
C SER A 92 8.65 -15.95 -23.74
N LEU A 93 7.43 -15.67 -23.30
CA LEU A 93 6.36 -16.63 -23.03
C LEU A 93 5.34 -16.58 -24.18
N PRO A 94 5.32 -17.60 -25.07
CA PRO A 94 4.60 -17.51 -26.34
C PRO A 94 3.07 -17.61 -26.22
N SER A 95 2.53 -17.98 -25.06
CA SER A 95 1.10 -18.10 -24.81
C SER A 95 0.78 -18.06 -23.30
N THR A 96 -0.49 -18.17 -22.94
CA THR A 96 -0.87 -18.64 -21.61
C THR A 96 -0.43 -20.09 -21.41
N GLY A 97 -0.22 -20.49 -20.15
CA GLY A 97 0.23 -21.82 -19.78
C GLY A 97 1.24 -21.81 -18.64
N SER A 98 1.91 -22.95 -18.46
CA SER A 98 2.90 -23.17 -17.40
C SER A 98 4.31 -23.26 -17.99
N TYR A 99 5.24 -22.53 -17.38
CA TYR A 99 6.61 -22.37 -17.86
C TYR A 99 7.61 -22.58 -16.73
N ASP A 100 8.47 -23.60 -16.88
CA ASP A 100 9.52 -23.90 -15.92
C ASP A 100 10.59 -22.79 -15.93
N PHE A 101 11.06 -22.41 -14.73
CA PHE A 101 12.18 -21.50 -14.54
C PHE A 101 13.10 -21.93 -13.40
N ASP A 102 14.34 -21.41 -13.40
CA ASP A 102 15.35 -21.63 -12.36
C ASP A 102 16.20 -20.36 -12.19
N ASN A 103 16.08 -19.72 -11.03
CA ASN A 103 16.76 -18.45 -10.75
C ASN A 103 18.14 -18.62 -10.09
N SER A 104 18.61 -19.86 -9.90
CA SER A 104 19.89 -20.12 -9.23
C SER A 104 21.08 -19.45 -9.91
N GLY A 105 21.03 -19.34 -11.24
CA GLY A 105 22.03 -18.66 -12.07
C GLY A 105 21.85 -17.15 -12.21
N SER A 106 20.73 -16.58 -11.75
CA SER A 106 20.50 -15.13 -11.86
C SER A 106 21.34 -14.34 -10.85
N THR A 107 21.84 -13.20 -11.31
CA THR A 107 22.50 -12.16 -10.51
C THR A 107 21.76 -10.83 -10.61
N LEU A 108 20.62 -10.78 -11.30
CA LEU A 108 19.83 -9.57 -11.45
C LEU A 108 19.21 -9.19 -10.11
N VAL A 109 19.29 -7.91 -9.79
CA VAL A 109 18.57 -7.28 -8.69
C VAL A 109 17.67 -6.23 -9.32
N VAL A 110 16.40 -6.21 -8.90
CA VAL A 110 15.42 -5.21 -9.33
C VAL A 110 14.95 -4.51 -8.09
N ASP A 111 15.00 -3.18 -8.10
CA ASP A 111 14.46 -2.33 -7.06
C ASP A 111 13.25 -1.60 -7.66
N LEU A 112 12.12 -1.64 -6.96
CA LEU A 112 10.87 -1.03 -7.43
C LEU A 112 10.63 0.35 -6.79
N VAL A 113 11.62 0.89 -6.07
CA VAL A 113 11.64 2.23 -5.47
C VAL A 113 10.34 2.55 -4.71
N GLY A 114 9.96 1.66 -3.80
CA GLY A 114 8.79 1.75 -2.94
C GLY A 114 7.45 1.45 -3.62
N ILE A 115 7.40 1.22 -4.93
CA ILE A 115 6.14 0.96 -5.65
C ILE A 115 5.50 -0.37 -5.25
N CYS A 116 6.29 -1.32 -4.78
CA CYS A 116 5.82 -2.66 -4.47
C CYS A 116 6.36 -3.23 -3.16
N ASN A 117 5.69 -2.92 -2.05
CA ASN A 117 6.11 -3.42 -0.75
C ASN A 117 5.24 -4.61 -0.26
N GLY A 118 5.27 -5.73 -0.99
CA GLY A 118 4.38 -6.87 -0.72
C GLY A 118 4.80 -7.80 0.43
N GLY A 119 5.92 -7.56 1.12
CA GLY A 119 6.61 -8.58 1.92
C GLY A 119 6.78 -8.30 3.40
N THR A 120 6.89 -9.36 4.22
CA THR A 120 7.14 -9.30 5.69
C THR A 120 8.47 -8.67 6.12
N LEU A 121 9.35 -8.34 5.17
CA LEU A 121 10.65 -7.70 5.40
C LEU A 121 10.73 -6.28 4.82
N ASN A 122 9.60 -5.72 4.37
CA ASN A 122 9.48 -4.35 3.89
C ASN A 122 10.56 -3.94 2.87
N SER A 123 10.89 -4.85 1.93
CA SER A 123 11.80 -4.56 0.83
C SER A 123 11.14 -4.91 -0.49
N ASP A 124 11.17 -3.97 -1.41
CA ASP A 124 10.73 -4.06 -2.79
C ASP A 124 11.89 -4.43 -3.74
N ILE A 125 13.04 -4.75 -3.14
CA ILE A 125 14.19 -5.36 -3.80
C ILE A 125 13.93 -6.85 -4.08
N TYR A 126 14.08 -7.20 -5.35
CA TYR A 126 13.89 -8.54 -5.90
C TYR A 126 15.27 -9.10 -6.26
N TYR A 127 15.75 -10.02 -5.43
CA TYR A 127 17.05 -10.63 -5.66
C TYR A 127 16.96 -11.83 -6.59
N LYS A 128 18.02 -12.06 -7.37
CA LYS A 128 18.08 -13.15 -8.36
C LYS A 128 16.86 -13.10 -9.28
N ALA A 129 16.48 -11.88 -9.67
CA ALA A 129 15.30 -11.63 -10.44
C ALA A 129 15.39 -12.30 -11.83
N MET A 130 14.24 -12.69 -12.36
CA MET A 130 14.09 -13.15 -13.72
C MET A 130 12.91 -12.41 -14.35
N ILE A 131 13.08 -11.98 -15.59
CA ILE A 131 12.06 -11.23 -16.31
C ILE A 131 11.57 -12.06 -17.48
N PHE A 132 10.25 -12.11 -17.63
CA PHE A 132 9.57 -12.75 -18.74
C PHE A 132 8.75 -11.73 -19.50
N ASP A 133 8.69 -11.83 -20.83
CA ASP A 133 7.76 -11.05 -21.65
C ASP A 133 6.60 -11.94 -22.12
N TRP A 134 5.38 -11.43 -22.01
CA TRP A 134 4.17 -12.14 -22.42
C TRP A 134 3.26 -11.21 -23.22
N VAL A 135 2.79 -11.70 -24.37
CA VAL A 135 1.85 -10.95 -25.23
C VAL A 135 0.44 -11.45 -24.96
N CYS A 136 -0.44 -10.54 -24.57
CA CYS A 136 -1.81 -10.88 -24.23
C CYS A 136 -2.58 -11.39 -25.47
N PRO A 137 -3.15 -12.60 -25.44
CA PRO A 137 -3.84 -13.19 -26.59
C PRO A 137 -5.25 -12.62 -26.81
N GLN A 138 -5.90 -12.11 -25.75
CA GLN A 138 -7.27 -11.61 -25.76
C GLN A 138 -7.51 -10.66 -24.57
N ASP A 139 -8.29 -9.58 -24.77
CA ASP A 139 -8.70 -8.67 -23.70
C ASP A 139 -9.33 -9.43 -22.51
N GLY A 140 -8.93 -9.10 -21.29
CA GLY A 140 -9.51 -9.62 -20.05
C GLY A 140 -8.53 -9.65 -18.89
N GLY A 141 -8.98 -10.12 -17.72
CA GLY A 141 -8.12 -10.38 -16.57
C GLY A 141 -7.26 -11.64 -16.74
N TYR A 142 -6.06 -11.62 -16.18
CA TYR A 142 -5.12 -12.75 -16.14
C TYR A 142 -4.54 -12.92 -14.75
N THR A 143 -4.35 -14.18 -14.34
CA THR A 143 -3.67 -14.58 -13.11
C THR A 143 -2.27 -15.04 -13.47
N VAL A 144 -1.25 -14.42 -12.86
CA VAL A 144 0.14 -14.88 -12.85
C VAL A 144 0.42 -15.53 -11.51
N SER A 145 0.94 -16.76 -11.49
CA SER A 145 1.14 -17.49 -10.23
C SER A 145 2.40 -18.34 -10.20
N THR A 146 2.98 -18.39 -9.00
CA THR A 146 4.00 -19.34 -8.55
C THR A 146 3.50 -20.21 -7.38
N CYS A 147 2.20 -20.09 -7.07
CA CYS A 147 1.57 -20.65 -5.89
C CYS A 147 1.72 -22.18 -5.84
N GLY A 148 2.53 -22.67 -4.90
CA GLY A 148 2.78 -24.10 -4.72
C GLY A 148 3.54 -24.78 -5.87
N THR A 149 4.08 -24.02 -6.83
CA THR A 149 4.86 -24.55 -7.97
C THR A 149 6.36 -24.32 -7.81
N THR A 150 6.78 -23.39 -6.95
CA THR A 150 8.19 -23.07 -6.72
C THR A 150 8.72 -23.65 -5.41
N THR A 151 10.05 -23.75 -5.32
CA THR A 151 10.74 -24.28 -4.14
C THR A 151 11.29 -23.20 -3.21
N PHE A 152 10.94 -21.93 -3.42
CA PHE A 152 11.47 -20.79 -2.70
C PHE A 152 10.43 -19.68 -2.57
N ASP A 153 10.66 -18.79 -1.62
CA ASP A 153 9.83 -17.61 -1.34
C ASP A 153 9.95 -16.60 -2.50
N THR A 154 8.82 -16.30 -3.15
CA THR A 154 8.78 -15.55 -4.42
C THR A 154 8.11 -14.20 -4.25
N ARG A 155 8.76 -13.17 -4.79
CA ARG A 155 8.15 -11.86 -5.04
C ARG A 155 7.84 -11.71 -6.52
N MET A 156 6.74 -11.07 -6.87
CA MET A 156 6.40 -10.85 -8.27
C MET A 156 5.87 -9.45 -8.55
N SER A 157 6.18 -8.93 -9.74
CA SER A 157 5.61 -7.70 -10.29
C SER A 157 5.32 -7.85 -11.78
N ILE A 158 4.31 -7.13 -12.23
CA ILE A 158 3.82 -7.05 -13.60
C ILE A 158 4.04 -5.63 -14.09
N PHE A 159 4.67 -5.47 -15.24
CA PHE A 159 4.88 -4.17 -15.87
C PHE A 159 4.17 -4.10 -17.22
N GLU A 160 3.70 -2.91 -17.58
CA GLU A 160 3.12 -2.62 -18.90
C GLU A 160 4.15 -1.93 -19.81
N GLY A 161 4.36 -2.44 -21.03
CA GLY A 161 5.14 -1.75 -22.07
C GLY A 161 6.67 -1.81 -21.92
N ASN A 162 7.23 -1.44 -20.77
CA ASN A 162 8.64 -1.62 -20.41
C ASN A 162 8.76 -2.04 -18.93
N CYS A 163 9.95 -2.01 -18.34
CA CYS A 163 10.19 -2.50 -16.99
C CYS A 163 10.76 -1.45 -16.04
N GLU A 164 10.48 -0.20 -16.34
CA GLU A 164 10.65 0.90 -15.38
C GLU A 164 9.55 0.78 -14.31
N TYR A 165 9.88 1.10 -13.06
CA TYR A 165 8.99 1.06 -11.88
C TYR A 165 7.68 1.82 -12.09
N GLU A 166 7.72 2.95 -12.81
CA GLU A 166 6.55 3.75 -13.14
C GLU A 166 5.48 2.97 -13.91
N ASN A 167 5.89 1.88 -14.57
CA ASN A 167 5.02 1.02 -15.36
C ASN A 167 4.64 -0.27 -14.64
N VAL A 168 4.93 -0.41 -13.34
CA VAL A 168 4.41 -1.51 -12.52
C VAL A 168 2.88 -1.39 -12.45
N LEU A 169 2.21 -2.38 -13.03
CA LEU A 169 0.76 -2.48 -13.08
C LEU A 169 0.21 -3.17 -11.83
N ALA A 170 0.90 -4.20 -11.34
CA ALA A 170 0.49 -4.97 -10.18
C ALA A 170 1.70 -5.70 -9.60
N CYS A 171 1.69 -5.97 -8.30
CA CYS A 171 2.75 -6.71 -7.66
C CYS A 171 2.26 -7.36 -6.35
N GLN A 172 2.96 -8.38 -5.88
CA GLN A 172 2.58 -9.11 -4.67
C GLN A 172 3.77 -9.89 -4.09
N ASP A 173 3.70 -10.16 -2.79
CA ASP A 173 4.55 -11.13 -2.08
C ASP A 173 3.72 -11.84 -0.99
N ASN A 174 4.00 -13.11 -0.71
CA ASN A 174 3.29 -13.93 0.29
C ASN A 174 1.77 -14.05 0.13
N THR A 175 1.26 -14.56 -0.99
CA THR A 175 -0.21 -14.73 -1.15
C THR A 175 -0.79 -15.69 -0.09
N PRO A 176 -1.80 -15.26 0.71
CA PRO A 176 -2.44 -16.13 1.69
C PRO A 176 -2.98 -17.42 1.05
N GLY A 177 -2.68 -18.56 1.68
CA GLY A 177 -3.09 -19.89 1.18
C GLY A 177 -2.09 -20.54 0.22
N CYS A 178 -1.08 -19.82 -0.25
CA CYS A 178 0.01 -20.39 -1.04
C CYS A 178 1.10 -20.99 -0.15
N ALA A 179 1.55 -22.19 -0.50
CA ALA A 179 2.59 -22.88 0.27
C ALA A 179 3.92 -22.13 0.15
N ILE A 180 4.74 -22.19 1.20
CA ILE A 180 6.12 -21.68 1.19
C ILE A 180 6.23 -20.21 0.75
N ASN A 181 5.23 -19.39 1.11
CA ASN A 181 5.21 -17.94 0.84
C ASN A 181 5.20 -17.57 -0.65
N THR A 182 4.75 -18.49 -1.50
CA THR A 182 4.66 -18.25 -2.95
C THR A 182 3.52 -17.29 -3.32
N THR A 183 3.58 -16.74 -4.54
CA THR A 183 2.81 -15.53 -4.91
C THR A 183 1.89 -15.74 -6.10
N THR A 184 0.74 -15.08 -6.08
CA THR A 184 -0.24 -14.93 -7.17
C THR A 184 -0.63 -13.47 -7.33
N ILE A 185 -0.75 -13.00 -8.58
CA ILE A 185 -1.18 -11.65 -8.96
C ILE A 185 -2.27 -11.75 -10.03
N ASP A 186 -3.37 -11.05 -9.84
CA ASP A 186 -4.36 -10.80 -10.89
C ASP A 186 -4.14 -9.41 -11.50
N PHE A 187 -4.23 -9.30 -12.83
CA PHE A 187 -4.07 -8.03 -13.53
C PHE A 187 -4.93 -7.98 -14.81
N PRO A 188 -5.43 -6.80 -15.22
CA PRO A 188 -6.09 -6.64 -16.51
C PRO A 188 -5.07 -6.60 -17.65
N ALA A 189 -5.39 -7.22 -18.79
CA ALA A 189 -4.52 -7.22 -19.97
C ALA A 189 -5.28 -6.94 -21.27
N THR A 190 -4.66 -6.16 -22.17
CA THR A 190 -5.24 -5.81 -23.49
C THR A 190 -4.61 -6.65 -24.61
N ALA A 191 -5.42 -7.19 -25.52
CA ALA A 191 -5.00 -8.06 -26.61
C ALA A 191 -3.93 -7.39 -27.49
N GLY A 192 -2.81 -8.08 -27.67
CA GLY A 192 -1.69 -7.62 -28.49
C GLY A 192 -0.68 -6.73 -27.77
N GLU A 193 -0.98 -6.28 -26.54
CA GLU A 193 -0.01 -5.60 -25.69
C GLU A 193 0.97 -6.58 -25.05
N THR A 194 2.17 -6.09 -24.73
CA THR A 194 3.23 -6.86 -24.09
C THR A 194 3.36 -6.45 -22.64
N TYR A 195 3.29 -7.45 -21.76
CA TYR A 195 3.50 -7.29 -20.32
C TYR A 195 4.80 -7.98 -19.92
N TYR A 196 5.50 -7.42 -18.96
CA TYR A 196 6.70 -8.01 -18.39
C TYR A 196 6.43 -8.50 -16.99
N ILE A 197 6.92 -9.68 -16.66
CA ILE A 197 6.69 -10.35 -15.39
C ILE A 197 8.05 -10.53 -14.74
N CYS A 198 8.29 -9.83 -13.64
CA CYS A 198 9.49 -10.02 -12.83
C CYS A 198 9.19 -10.97 -11.69
N ILE A 199 10.03 -12.00 -11.52
CA ILE A 199 10.00 -12.91 -10.39
C ILE A 199 11.32 -12.78 -9.65
N GLY A 200 11.25 -12.42 -8.37
CA GLY A 200 12.39 -12.26 -7.48
C GLY A 200 12.34 -13.18 -6.27
N SER A 201 13.44 -13.19 -5.53
CA SER A 201 13.52 -13.77 -4.20
C SER A 201 13.74 -12.67 -3.16
N ILE A 202 13.42 -12.97 -1.91
CA ILE A 202 13.52 -12.02 -0.79
C ILE A 202 14.96 -11.71 -0.36
N ALA A 203 15.96 -12.48 -0.83
CA ALA A 203 17.36 -12.32 -0.40
C ALA A 203 18.35 -12.85 -1.45
N PRO A 204 19.58 -12.30 -1.53
CA PRO A 204 20.56 -12.65 -2.57
C PRO A 204 21.05 -14.10 -2.57
N PHE A 205 20.83 -14.83 -1.48
CA PHE A 205 21.20 -16.25 -1.33
C PHE A 205 20.03 -17.22 -1.47
N ILE A 206 18.79 -16.74 -1.67
CA ILE A 206 17.61 -17.58 -1.85
C ILE A 206 17.40 -17.83 -3.34
N SER A 207 17.31 -19.10 -3.73
CA SER A 207 17.07 -19.49 -5.11
C SER A 207 16.43 -20.85 -5.20
N GLY A 208 15.86 -21.16 -6.36
CA GLY A 208 15.24 -22.44 -6.62
C GLY A 208 14.70 -22.55 -8.04
N ASN A 209 13.94 -23.61 -8.25
CA ASN A 209 13.20 -23.84 -9.47
C ASN A 209 11.70 -23.82 -9.19
N GLY A 210 10.93 -23.72 -10.26
CA GLY A 210 9.49 -23.88 -10.23
C GLY A 210 8.88 -23.61 -11.58
N ALA A 211 7.57 -23.40 -11.60
CA ALA A 211 6.85 -23.05 -12.82
C ALA A 211 6.03 -21.77 -12.62
N LEU A 212 6.20 -20.83 -13.54
CA LEU A 212 5.34 -19.66 -13.68
C LEU A 212 4.11 -20.06 -14.48
N THR A 213 2.91 -19.84 -13.95
CA THR A 213 1.66 -20.04 -14.67
C THR A 213 1.03 -18.71 -15.03
N ILE A 214 0.55 -18.58 -16.25
CA ILE A 214 -0.28 -17.45 -16.70
C ILE A 214 -1.55 -18.04 -17.30
N GLU A 215 -2.67 -17.75 -16.66
CA GLU A 215 -3.99 -18.24 -17.08
C GLU A 215 -4.98 -17.08 -17.06
N PRO A 216 -6.08 -17.11 -17.85
CA PRO A 216 -7.14 -16.13 -17.70
C PRO A 216 -7.58 -16.08 -16.23
N ALA A 217 -7.65 -14.88 -15.66
CA ALA A 217 -8.09 -14.71 -14.30
C ALA A 217 -9.49 -15.28 -14.21
N GLN A 218 -9.72 -16.06 -13.15
CA GLN A 218 -11.04 -16.62 -12.95
C GLN A 218 -12.05 -15.48 -12.72
N ARG A 219 -11.61 -14.32 -12.22
CA ARG A 219 -12.40 -13.11 -11.93
C ARG A 219 -11.56 -11.85 -12.16
N GLU A 220 -12.20 -10.72 -12.49
CA GLU A 220 -11.51 -9.43 -12.58
C GLU A 220 -12.00 -8.48 -11.47
N LEU A 221 -11.12 -8.12 -10.52
CA LEU A 221 -11.43 -7.15 -9.45
C LEU A 221 -11.53 -5.74 -10.06
N LYS A 222 -12.65 -5.06 -9.83
CA LYS A 222 -12.92 -3.71 -10.32
C LYS A 222 -12.78 -2.64 -9.25
N ALA A 223 -13.11 -2.97 -8.01
CA ALA A 223 -12.99 -2.07 -6.88
C ALA A 223 -13.07 -2.85 -5.57
N ALA A 224 -12.56 -2.25 -4.50
CA ALA A 224 -12.81 -2.69 -3.15
C ALA A 224 -13.16 -1.50 -2.25
N LEU A 225 -13.90 -1.78 -1.18
CA LEU A 225 -14.21 -0.84 -0.12
C LEU A 225 -14.07 -1.56 1.22
N VAL A 226 -13.26 -1.00 2.10
CA VAL A 226 -13.13 -1.44 3.49
C VAL A 226 -14.17 -0.71 4.33
N TRP A 227 -14.96 -1.43 5.12
CA TRP A 227 -15.88 -0.86 6.08
C TRP A 227 -15.57 -1.39 7.49
N PRO A 228 -14.96 -0.56 8.34
CA PRO A 228 -14.64 -0.90 9.73
C PRO A 228 -15.85 -1.13 10.64
N ALA A 229 -15.70 -2.01 11.63
CA ALA A 229 -16.73 -2.35 12.62
C ALA A 229 -17.18 -1.16 13.46
N ASP A 230 -16.25 -0.27 13.80
CA ASP A 230 -16.51 0.96 14.56
C ASP A 230 -17.26 2.03 13.75
N LEU A 231 -17.33 1.87 12.41
CA LEU A 231 -18.20 2.63 11.50
C LEU A 231 -19.53 1.92 11.22
N GLY A 232 -19.89 0.94 12.05
CA GLY A 232 -21.16 0.24 12.00
C GLY A 232 -21.16 -1.06 11.20
N ALA A 233 -20.00 -1.50 10.69
CA ALA A 233 -19.89 -2.81 10.07
C ALA A 233 -20.10 -3.93 11.10
N PRO A 234 -20.60 -5.11 10.70
CA PRO A 234 -20.73 -6.24 11.62
C PRO A 234 -19.40 -6.65 12.28
N GLU A 235 -18.34 -6.59 11.47
CA GLU A 235 -16.92 -6.73 11.78
C GLU A 235 -16.15 -5.92 10.73
N ASP A 236 -14.85 -5.72 10.87
CA ASP A 236 -14.05 -5.11 9.79
C ASP A 236 -14.27 -5.94 8.52
N THR A 237 -14.84 -5.33 7.48
CA THR A 237 -15.33 -6.06 6.32
C THR A 237 -14.86 -5.40 5.03
N ARG A 238 -14.25 -6.19 4.15
CA ARG A 238 -13.92 -5.78 2.78
C ARG A 238 -15.04 -6.17 1.82
N TYR A 239 -15.55 -5.21 1.06
CA TYR A 239 -16.48 -5.43 -0.04
C TYR A 239 -15.73 -5.33 -1.35
N GLU A 240 -15.88 -6.31 -2.22
CA GLU A 240 -15.11 -6.42 -3.46
C GLU A 240 -16.05 -6.53 -4.64
N LEU A 241 -15.93 -5.62 -5.60
CA LEU A 241 -16.66 -5.64 -6.86
C LEU A 241 -15.84 -6.38 -7.91
N TYR A 242 -16.39 -7.43 -8.49
CA TYR A 242 -15.79 -8.21 -9.57
C TYR A 242 -16.60 -8.09 -10.86
N GLU A 243 -15.94 -8.16 -12.01
CA GLU A 243 -16.59 -8.39 -13.31
C GLU A 243 -16.72 -9.90 -13.58
N PRO A 244 -17.91 -10.38 -14.02
CA PRO A 244 -18.12 -11.79 -14.30
C PRO A 244 -17.33 -12.28 -15.52
N PRO A 245 -16.99 -13.58 -15.59
CA PRO A 245 -16.28 -14.17 -16.71
C PRO A 245 -16.95 -13.86 -18.06
N GLY A 246 -16.19 -13.28 -18.99
CA GLY A 246 -16.69 -12.92 -20.32
C GLY A 246 -17.38 -11.54 -20.41
N ALA A 247 -17.17 -10.66 -19.43
CA ALA A 247 -17.61 -9.26 -19.35
C ALA A 247 -19.13 -9.02 -19.20
N THR A 248 -19.95 -10.01 -19.55
CA THR A 248 -21.40 -10.01 -19.32
C THR A 248 -21.83 -11.39 -18.87
N GLY A 249 -22.47 -11.49 -17.71
CA GLY A 249 -22.98 -12.72 -17.11
C GLY A 249 -24.50 -12.74 -16.92
N SER A 250 -24.99 -13.82 -16.35
CA SER A 250 -26.28 -13.88 -15.66
C SER A 250 -26.07 -13.72 -14.15
N TRP A 251 -27.14 -13.45 -13.40
CA TRP A 251 -27.04 -13.45 -11.93
C TRP A 251 -26.49 -14.79 -11.42
N THR A 252 -26.97 -15.91 -11.98
CA THR A 252 -26.49 -17.25 -11.61
C THR A 252 -25.03 -17.52 -11.98
N THR A 253 -24.48 -16.88 -13.02
CA THR A 253 -23.04 -17.04 -13.33
C THR A 253 -22.19 -16.22 -12.36
N CYS A 254 -22.67 -15.04 -11.93
CA CYS A 254 -22.01 -14.28 -10.88
C CYS A 254 -21.97 -15.08 -9.56
N LEU A 255 -23.08 -15.72 -9.19
CA LEU A 255 -23.12 -16.59 -8.02
C LEU A 255 -22.16 -17.78 -8.17
N ALA A 256 -22.23 -18.49 -9.29
CA ALA A 256 -21.37 -19.66 -9.53
C ALA A 256 -19.88 -19.29 -9.47
N ASP A 257 -19.52 -18.13 -10.00
CA ASP A 257 -18.15 -17.61 -9.97
C ASP A 257 -17.71 -17.23 -8.55
N ALA A 258 -18.57 -16.59 -7.75
CA ALA A 258 -18.29 -16.35 -6.33
C ALA A 258 -18.09 -17.68 -5.57
N GLU A 259 -19.00 -18.64 -5.74
CA GLU A 259 -18.95 -19.96 -5.07
C GLU A 259 -17.73 -20.79 -5.49
N GLU A 260 -17.36 -20.79 -6.77
CA GLU A 260 -16.18 -21.50 -7.29
C GLU A 260 -14.89 -21.01 -6.65
N ASN A 261 -14.85 -19.74 -6.25
CA ASN A 261 -13.72 -19.13 -5.58
C ASN A 261 -13.85 -19.11 -4.05
N GLY A 262 -14.82 -19.84 -3.48
CA GLY A 262 -14.99 -19.98 -2.03
C GLY A 262 -15.64 -18.78 -1.33
N ASP A 263 -16.22 -17.86 -2.10
CA ASP A 263 -17.01 -16.74 -1.60
C ASP A 263 -18.53 -17.02 -1.73
N ASP A 264 -19.35 -16.05 -1.32
CA ASP A 264 -20.76 -15.95 -1.68
C ASP A 264 -21.04 -14.50 -2.13
N LEU A 265 -22.09 -14.30 -2.90
CA LEU A 265 -22.57 -12.95 -3.20
C LEU A 265 -22.99 -12.24 -1.91
N VAL A 266 -22.69 -10.96 -1.82
CA VAL A 266 -22.89 -10.18 -0.60
C VAL A 266 -24.34 -10.17 -0.13
N SER A 267 -24.54 -10.46 1.16
CA SER A 267 -25.80 -10.24 1.87
C SER A 267 -25.81 -8.89 2.58
N ILE A 268 -27.01 -8.34 2.83
CA ILE A 268 -27.19 -7.02 3.45
C ILE A 268 -28.16 -7.12 4.63
N SER A 269 -27.70 -6.73 5.81
CA SER A 269 -28.41 -6.90 7.09
C SER A 269 -28.75 -5.59 7.80
N SER A 270 -28.20 -4.45 7.36
CA SER A 270 -28.44 -3.12 7.93
C SER A 270 -28.49 -2.02 6.87
N ALA A 271 -28.93 -0.82 7.27
CA ALA A 271 -28.95 0.35 6.39
C ALA A 271 -27.54 0.86 6.08
N GLU A 272 -26.62 0.67 7.02
CA GLU A 272 -25.23 1.05 6.90
C GLU A 272 -24.49 0.08 5.96
N GLU A 273 -24.77 -1.23 6.05
CA GLU A 273 -24.21 -2.24 5.14
C GLU A 273 -24.70 -2.04 3.70
N ASP A 274 -25.99 -1.71 3.55
CA ASP A 274 -26.54 -1.32 2.26
C ASP A 274 -25.78 -0.15 1.62
N LEU A 275 -25.39 0.84 2.42
CA LEU A 275 -24.63 1.98 1.92
C LEU A 275 -23.22 1.59 1.49
N ALA A 276 -22.52 0.75 2.25
CA ALA A 276 -21.20 0.23 1.89
C ALA A 276 -21.24 -0.56 0.57
N VAL A 277 -22.21 -1.46 0.43
CA VAL A 277 -22.38 -2.27 -0.79
C VAL A 277 -22.74 -1.39 -1.99
N ARG A 278 -23.61 -0.38 -1.82
CA ARG A 278 -23.95 0.56 -2.90
C ARG A 278 -22.76 1.41 -3.34
N LYS A 279 -21.96 1.94 -2.41
CA LYS A 279 -20.74 2.69 -2.74
C LYS A 279 -19.72 1.83 -3.48
N THR A 280 -19.62 0.54 -3.13
CA THR A 280 -18.80 -0.42 -3.87
C THR A 280 -19.35 -0.63 -5.30
N ALA A 281 -20.66 -0.82 -5.43
CA ALA A 281 -21.33 -1.00 -6.73
C ALA A 281 -21.23 0.23 -7.65
N GLU A 282 -21.13 1.44 -7.09
CA GLU A 282 -20.99 2.71 -7.85
C GLU A 282 -19.72 2.77 -8.70
N LYS A 283 -18.71 1.95 -8.39
CA LYS A 283 -17.49 1.84 -9.18
C LYS A 283 -17.70 1.08 -10.50
N LEU A 284 -18.84 0.40 -10.65
CA LEU A 284 -19.23 -0.23 -11.90
C LEU A 284 -19.68 0.84 -12.92
N THR A 285 -18.92 1.01 -14.00
CA THR A 285 -19.15 2.09 -14.98
C THR A 285 -20.21 1.77 -16.04
N ALA A 286 -20.66 0.51 -16.15
CA ALA A 286 -21.71 0.07 -17.08
C ALA A 286 -22.36 -1.25 -16.63
N GLY A 287 -23.61 -1.47 -17.06
CA GLY A 287 -24.36 -2.70 -16.76
C GLY A 287 -25.06 -2.67 -15.39
N ILE A 288 -25.43 -3.85 -14.90
CA ILE A 288 -26.06 -4.04 -13.59
C ILE A 288 -25.19 -4.91 -12.68
N CYS A 289 -25.32 -4.69 -11.36
CA CYS A 289 -24.51 -5.35 -10.35
C CYS A 289 -25.35 -6.35 -9.53
N ALA A 290 -24.86 -7.57 -9.39
CA ALA A 290 -25.47 -8.62 -8.59
C ALA A 290 -25.05 -8.53 -7.11
N PHE A 291 -25.96 -8.91 -6.24
CA PHE A 291 -25.73 -9.23 -4.83
C PHE A 291 -26.56 -10.47 -4.47
N GLY A 292 -26.37 -11.05 -3.29
CA GLY A 292 -26.85 -12.40 -2.95
C GLY A 292 -28.36 -12.56 -2.82
N LEU A 293 -29.15 -11.52 -3.12
CA LEU A 293 -30.60 -11.56 -3.00
C LEU A 293 -31.24 -12.29 -4.19
N TYR A 294 -32.07 -13.30 -3.93
CA TYR A 294 -32.86 -14.02 -4.92
C TYR A 294 -34.23 -14.42 -4.36
N GLN A 295 -35.19 -14.71 -5.22
CA GLN A 295 -36.53 -15.17 -4.84
C GLN A 295 -36.64 -16.70 -4.96
N GLU A 296 -36.85 -17.38 -3.84
CA GLU A 296 -37.03 -18.83 -3.82
C GLU A 296 -38.46 -19.23 -4.18
N THR A 297 -38.70 -19.49 -5.46
CA THR A 297 -40.03 -19.83 -6.01
C THR A 297 -40.64 -21.13 -5.47
N THR A 298 -39.84 -21.99 -4.85
CA THR A 298 -40.28 -23.23 -4.19
C THR A 298 -40.64 -23.08 -2.72
N ALA A 299 -40.39 -21.90 -2.14
CA ALA A 299 -40.61 -21.66 -0.73
C ALA A 299 -42.11 -21.62 -0.37
N ALA A 300 -42.42 -21.98 0.87
CA ALA A 300 -43.81 -21.99 1.36
C ALA A 300 -44.43 -20.58 1.45
N ASP A 301 -43.58 -19.56 1.60
CA ASP A 301 -43.92 -18.14 1.68
C ASP A 301 -43.71 -17.39 0.35
N TYR A 302 -43.43 -18.11 -0.74
CA TYR A 302 -43.32 -17.52 -2.08
C TYR A 302 -44.63 -16.84 -2.49
N SER A 303 -44.53 -15.56 -2.83
CA SER A 303 -45.65 -14.79 -3.38
C SER A 303 -45.17 -13.55 -4.13
N GLU A 304 -45.56 -13.41 -5.38
CA GLU A 304 -45.15 -12.28 -6.19
C GLU A 304 -45.80 -10.96 -5.76
N PRO A 305 -45.08 -9.83 -5.76
CA PRO A 305 -43.64 -9.68 -6.06
C PRO A 305 -42.72 -9.79 -4.82
N ALA A 306 -43.26 -9.93 -3.61
CA ALA A 306 -42.55 -9.59 -2.36
C ALA A 306 -42.25 -10.75 -1.40
N GLY A 307 -42.72 -11.96 -1.67
CA GLY A 307 -42.58 -13.13 -0.80
C GLY A 307 -41.59 -14.15 -1.36
N GLY A 308 -40.79 -14.78 -0.48
CA GLY A 308 -39.80 -15.79 -0.86
C GLY A 308 -38.39 -15.24 -1.11
N TRP A 309 -38.14 -13.94 -0.92
CA TRP A 309 -36.81 -13.33 -1.02
C TRP A 309 -35.85 -13.81 0.08
N ARG A 310 -34.63 -14.18 -0.32
CA ARG A 310 -33.59 -14.79 0.55
C ARG A 310 -32.20 -14.35 0.08
N PHE A 311 -31.22 -14.42 0.97
CA PHE A 311 -29.81 -14.35 0.61
C PHE A 311 -29.24 -15.75 0.37
N THR A 312 -28.31 -15.86 -0.57
CA THR A 312 -27.60 -17.10 -0.93
C THR A 312 -26.79 -17.70 0.21
N ASP A 313 -26.17 -16.82 1.01
CA ASP A 313 -25.35 -17.19 2.18
C ASP A 313 -26.18 -17.64 3.40
N GLY A 314 -27.52 -17.60 3.29
CA GLY A 314 -28.45 -17.95 4.36
C GLY A 314 -28.67 -16.85 5.40
N THR A 315 -28.08 -15.67 5.22
CA THR A 315 -28.33 -14.50 6.07
C THR A 315 -29.83 -14.18 6.08
N PRO A 316 -30.46 -13.99 7.26
CA PRO A 316 -31.87 -13.64 7.31
C PRO A 316 -32.16 -12.28 6.65
N LEU A 317 -33.18 -12.21 5.80
CA LEU A 317 -33.66 -10.96 5.22
C LEU A 317 -34.41 -10.11 6.27
N GLY A 318 -33.65 -9.44 7.14
CA GLY A 318 -34.14 -8.57 8.21
C GLY A 318 -34.23 -7.09 7.81
N PHE A 319 -33.50 -6.69 6.78
CA PHE A 319 -33.44 -5.34 6.24
C PHE A 319 -33.79 -5.37 4.75
N THR A 320 -34.46 -4.33 4.25
CA THR A 320 -34.69 -4.14 2.81
C THR A 320 -34.54 -2.68 2.41
N ASN A 321 -33.96 -2.45 1.23
CA ASN A 321 -33.86 -1.12 0.62
C ASN A 321 -34.38 -1.12 -0.84
N TRP A 322 -35.56 -1.70 -1.07
CA TRP A 322 -36.19 -1.67 -2.39
C TRP A 322 -36.44 -0.24 -2.86
N ASN A 323 -36.14 0.02 -4.14
CA ASN A 323 -36.50 1.29 -4.77
C ASN A 323 -38.03 1.50 -4.74
N THR A 324 -38.46 2.76 -4.89
CA THR A 324 -39.89 3.08 -4.90
C THR A 324 -40.58 2.37 -6.07
N GLY A 325 -41.46 1.42 -5.74
CA GLY A 325 -42.17 0.60 -6.73
C GLY A 325 -41.66 -0.83 -6.83
N GLU A 326 -40.50 -1.13 -6.23
CA GLU A 326 -39.87 -2.45 -6.24
C GLU A 326 -40.18 -3.24 -4.94
N PRO A 327 -40.11 -4.59 -4.99
CA PRO A 327 -40.01 -5.40 -6.21
C PRO A 327 -41.31 -5.33 -7.02
N ASN A 328 -41.22 -5.31 -8.35
CA ASN A 328 -42.36 -5.09 -9.24
C ASN A 328 -42.72 -6.29 -10.13
N ASN A 329 -41.80 -7.26 -10.26
CA ASN A 329 -41.90 -8.44 -11.09
C ASN A 329 -42.38 -8.16 -12.53
N VAL A 330 -41.71 -7.24 -13.24
CA VAL A 330 -41.94 -6.93 -14.67
C VAL A 330 -41.30 -8.02 -15.55
N GLY A 331 -41.69 -9.26 -15.29
CA GLY A 331 -41.09 -10.46 -15.85
C GLY A 331 -41.22 -11.60 -14.85
N PRO A 332 -40.45 -12.69 -14.97
CA PRO A 332 -40.05 -13.52 -13.85
C PRO A 332 -38.73 -12.97 -13.26
N GLU A 333 -38.83 -11.83 -12.57
CA GLU A 333 -37.68 -11.10 -12.03
C GLU A 333 -37.32 -11.64 -10.63
N ASP A 334 -36.64 -12.79 -10.61
CA ASP A 334 -36.36 -13.52 -9.38
C ASP A 334 -35.00 -13.14 -8.72
N TYR A 335 -34.30 -12.11 -9.19
CA TYR A 335 -32.91 -11.82 -8.79
C TYR A 335 -32.69 -10.36 -8.41
N GLY A 336 -31.98 -10.14 -7.30
CA GLY A 336 -31.69 -8.81 -6.79
C GLY A 336 -30.56 -8.13 -7.55
N GLN A 337 -30.83 -6.93 -8.02
CA GLN A 337 -29.87 -5.96 -8.50
C GLN A 337 -29.61 -4.90 -7.43
N ILE A 338 -28.32 -4.65 -7.15
CA ILE A 338 -27.90 -3.50 -6.36
C ILE A 338 -27.70 -2.28 -7.29
N GLY A 339 -28.20 -1.12 -6.87
CA GLY A 339 -28.03 0.16 -7.57
C GLY A 339 -27.78 1.30 -6.58
N THR A 340 -27.41 2.48 -7.08
CA THR A 340 -26.92 3.59 -6.24
C THR A 340 -27.93 4.11 -5.20
N GLN A 341 -29.23 3.97 -5.47
CA GLN A 341 -30.31 4.45 -4.59
C GLN A 341 -30.99 3.35 -3.77
N GLY A 342 -30.83 2.08 -4.16
CA GLY A 342 -31.59 0.97 -3.60
C GLY A 342 -31.68 -0.21 -4.56
N TRP A 343 -32.50 -1.19 -4.20
CA TRP A 343 -32.57 -2.50 -4.84
C TRP A 343 -33.64 -2.55 -5.92
N ASN A 344 -33.41 -3.39 -6.93
CA ASN A 344 -34.36 -3.71 -7.98
C ASN A 344 -34.42 -5.23 -8.15
N ASP A 345 -35.58 -5.79 -8.49
CA ASP A 345 -35.67 -7.17 -8.97
C ASP A 345 -35.43 -7.20 -10.48
N ASN A 346 -34.79 -8.27 -10.95
CA ASN A 346 -34.37 -8.37 -12.35
C ASN A 346 -34.35 -9.82 -12.85
N LEU A 347 -34.33 -9.98 -14.17
CA LEU A 347 -34.22 -11.27 -14.85
C LEU A 347 -32.81 -11.85 -14.67
N ASN A 348 -32.73 -13.19 -14.64
CA ASN A 348 -31.43 -13.87 -14.61
C ASN A 348 -30.51 -13.43 -15.76
N ASP A 349 -31.05 -13.41 -16.98
CA ASP A 349 -30.29 -13.24 -18.21
C ASP A 349 -30.35 -11.78 -18.70
N ASN A 350 -29.93 -10.84 -17.86
CA ASN A 350 -29.79 -9.42 -18.20
C ASN A 350 -28.30 -9.01 -18.26
N ASP A 351 -27.99 -7.74 -18.49
CA ASP A 351 -26.61 -7.23 -18.67
C ASP A 351 -25.83 -7.13 -17.34
N TRP A 352 -25.66 -8.26 -16.64
CA TRP A 352 -24.91 -8.33 -15.39
C TRP A 352 -23.41 -8.20 -15.68
N ARG A 353 -22.80 -7.11 -15.21
CA ARG A 353 -21.38 -6.79 -15.45
C ARG A 353 -20.58 -6.60 -14.17
N GLY A 354 -21.24 -6.69 -13.04
CA GLY A 354 -20.60 -6.63 -11.74
C GLY A 354 -21.29 -7.58 -10.78
N TYR A 355 -20.55 -8.05 -9.78
CA TYR A 355 -21.11 -8.65 -8.59
C TYR A 355 -20.21 -8.36 -7.40
N ILE A 356 -20.81 -8.34 -6.21
CA ILE A 356 -20.09 -7.99 -4.99
C ILE A 356 -20.01 -9.19 -4.08
N VAL A 357 -18.83 -9.43 -3.51
CA VAL A 357 -18.61 -10.35 -2.39
C VAL A 357 -18.19 -9.55 -1.16
N LYS A 358 -18.38 -10.10 0.04
CA LYS A 358 -17.87 -9.52 1.28
C LYS A 358 -16.97 -10.51 2.02
N ARG A 359 -15.92 -10.01 2.68
CA ARG A 359 -14.96 -10.81 3.44
C ARG A 359 -14.68 -10.18 4.80
N PRO A 360 -14.55 -10.98 5.87
CA PRO A 360 -13.96 -10.50 7.12
C PRO A 360 -12.53 -10.01 6.81
N GLU A 361 -12.21 -8.81 7.25
CA GLU A 361 -10.93 -8.17 6.99
C GLU A 361 -10.05 -8.18 8.24
N THR A 362 -8.75 -8.33 8.02
CA THR A 362 -7.72 -7.88 8.96
C THR A 362 -7.24 -6.53 8.47
N PRO A 363 -7.42 -5.43 9.23
CA PRO A 363 -7.07 -4.10 8.74
C PRO A 363 -5.63 -4.07 8.24
N PHE A 364 -5.45 -3.66 6.99
CA PHE A 364 -4.13 -3.48 6.41
C PHE A 364 -3.50 -2.24 7.03
N ARG A 365 -2.50 -2.45 7.89
CA ARG A 365 -1.62 -1.41 8.41
C ARG A 365 -0.29 -1.51 7.72
N PHE A 366 0.15 -0.40 7.14
CA PHE A 366 1.46 -0.28 6.52
C PHE A 366 2.41 0.41 7.49
N VAL A 367 3.61 -0.14 7.68
CA VAL A 367 4.66 0.52 8.46
C VAL A 367 5.66 1.17 7.50
N TRP A 368 5.85 2.48 7.61
CA TRP A 368 6.89 3.16 6.82
C TRP A 368 8.23 3.11 7.58
N GLU A 369 8.90 1.95 7.48
CA GLU A 369 10.10 1.66 8.27
C GLU A 369 11.23 2.68 8.09
N GLU A 370 11.88 3.07 9.19
CA GLU A 370 13.07 3.94 9.15
C GLU A 370 14.19 3.35 8.29
N SER A 371 14.29 2.02 8.22
CA SER A 371 15.34 1.33 7.46
C SER A 371 15.26 1.53 5.94
N ILE A 372 14.12 1.99 5.43
CA ILE A 372 13.91 2.31 4.01
C ILE A 372 13.64 3.81 3.80
N GLY A 373 14.05 4.64 4.76
CA GLY A 373 13.89 6.10 4.70
C GLY A 373 12.55 6.62 5.22
N GLY A 374 11.77 5.79 5.90
CA GLY A 374 10.53 6.22 6.56
C GLY A 374 10.69 6.78 7.96
N ASN A 375 9.57 7.08 8.59
CA ASN A 375 9.50 7.64 9.95
C ASN A 375 9.17 6.58 11.02
N GLY A 376 9.04 5.32 10.63
CA GLY A 376 8.66 4.20 11.51
C GLY A 376 7.16 4.14 11.80
N HIS A 377 6.35 5.09 11.33
CA HIS A 377 4.93 5.17 11.66
C HIS A 377 4.09 4.10 10.95
N GLU A 378 2.96 3.72 11.55
CA GLU A 378 1.97 2.87 10.91
C GLU A 378 0.86 3.70 10.28
N TYR A 379 0.37 3.29 9.12
CA TYR A 379 -0.66 3.99 8.36
C TYR A 379 -1.78 3.02 8.00
N GLU A 380 -3.01 3.48 8.13
CA GLU A 380 -4.22 2.73 7.77
C GLU A 380 -5.15 3.64 6.94
N ALA A 381 -5.55 3.18 5.76
CA ALA A 381 -6.44 3.93 4.87
C ALA A 381 -7.72 3.15 4.58
N PHE A 382 -8.85 3.86 4.56
CA PHE A 382 -10.14 3.25 4.20
C PHE A 382 -11.07 4.27 3.55
N GLY A 383 -11.84 3.76 2.58
CA GLY A 383 -12.98 4.47 2.04
C GLY A 383 -14.10 4.53 3.07
N LEU A 384 -14.72 5.69 3.23
CA LEU A 384 -15.82 5.87 4.17
C LEU A 384 -17.13 5.42 3.51
N ALA A 385 -17.74 4.35 4.03
CA ALA A 385 -19.08 3.94 3.67
C ALA A 385 -20.13 5.02 4.01
N VAL A 386 -19.97 5.71 5.15
CA VAL A 386 -20.79 6.86 5.55
C VAL A 386 -19.94 8.12 5.47
N ASP A 387 -20.39 9.14 4.73
CA ASP A 387 -19.65 10.40 4.63
C ASP A 387 -19.48 11.02 6.03
N MET A 388 -18.25 11.25 6.43
CA MET A 388 -17.89 11.84 7.71
C MET A 388 -17.55 13.31 7.51
N THR A 389 -17.92 14.19 8.44
CA THR A 389 -17.40 15.56 8.37
C THR A 389 -15.91 15.58 8.68
N LEU A 390 -15.16 16.58 8.20
CA LEU A 390 -13.73 16.68 8.52
C LEU A 390 -13.47 16.79 10.03
N GLU A 391 -14.35 17.46 10.78
CA GLU A 391 -14.31 17.48 12.25
C GLU A 391 -14.53 16.08 12.86
N GLU A 392 -15.48 15.31 12.34
CA GLU A 392 -15.75 13.94 12.80
C GLU A 392 -14.56 13.01 12.47
N ALA A 393 -13.85 13.25 11.37
CA ALA A 393 -12.69 12.46 10.94
C ALA A 393 -11.51 12.56 11.90
N VAL A 394 -11.25 13.75 12.44
CA VAL A 394 -10.23 13.95 13.50
C VAL A 394 -10.57 13.10 14.72
N ILE A 395 -11.80 13.24 15.23
CA ILE A 395 -12.29 12.50 16.42
C ILE A 395 -12.26 10.99 16.16
N TYR A 396 -12.56 10.56 14.94
CA TYR A 396 -12.57 9.15 14.57
C TYR A 396 -11.15 8.55 14.62
N ALA A 397 -10.15 9.26 14.06
CA ALA A 397 -8.76 8.82 14.13
C ALA A 397 -8.25 8.72 15.57
N GLU A 398 -8.55 9.72 16.39
CA GLU A 398 -8.20 9.74 17.83
C GLU A 398 -8.80 8.55 18.59
N ASN A 399 -10.08 8.23 18.36
CA ASN A 399 -10.73 7.11 19.03
C ASN A 399 -10.16 5.74 18.63
N ARG A 400 -9.46 5.65 17.49
CA ARG A 400 -8.74 4.46 17.04
C ARG A 400 -7.32 4.37 17.58
N GLY A 401 -6.88 5.36 18.36
CA GLY A 401 -5.54 5.41 18.94
C GLY A 401 -4.47 5.94 17.97
N GLY A 402 -4.87 6.60 16.89
CA GLY A 402 -3.98 7.32 15.98
C GLY A 402 -4.42 8.78 15.82
N HIS A 403 -3.97 9.43 14.76
CA HIS A 403 -4.44 10.74 14.33
C HIS A 403 -4.65 10.75 12.81
N LEU A 404 -5.35 11.76 12.28
CA LEU A 404 -5.37 11.93 10.83
C LEU A 404 -3.94 12.17 10.34
N VAL A 405 -3.62 11.59 9.19
CA VAL A 405 -2.28 11.61 8.63
C VAL A 405 -1.68 13.00 8.58
N THR A 406 -0.44 13.11 9.00
CA THR A 406 0.38 14.29 8.81
C THR A 406 1.40 14.02 7.71
N ILE A 407 1.87 15.08 7.05
CA ILE A 407 2.70 14.93 5.86
C ILE A 407 3.81 15.99 5.91
N ASN A 408 5.00 15.60 6.35
CA ASN A 408 6.11 16.52 6.59
C ASN A 408 7.24 16.42 5.57
N SER A 409 7.08 15.55 4.56
CA SER A 409 8.06 15.39 3.50
C SER A 409 7.40 15.03 2.16
N LEU A 410 8.16 15.22 1.07
CA LEU A 410 7.69 14.79 -0.25
C LEU A 410 7.68 13.27 -0.35
N GLU A 411 8.62 12.61 0.33
CA GLU A 411 8.80 11.17 0.40
C GLU A 411 7.59 10.50 1.08
N GLU A 412 7.12 11.08 2.18
CA GLU A 412 5.90 10.65 2.88
C GLU A 412 4.66 10.81 2.01
N LEU A 413 4.53 11.95 1.32
CA LEU A 413 3.43 12.18 0.38
C LEU A 413 3.44 11.14 -0.74
N GLN A 414 4.61 10.85 -1.32
CA GLN A 414 4.75 9.86 -2.37
C GLN A 414 4.42 8.44 -1.89
N MET A 415 4.85 8.07 -0.69
CA MET A 415 4.48 6.80 -0.05
C MET A 415 2.96 6.70 0.12
N ILE A 416 2.33 7.74 0.66
CA ILE A 416 0.88 7.79 0.84
C ILE A 416 0.16 7.63 -0.52
N GLN A 417 0.61 8.34 -1.55
CA GLN A 417 0.03 8.23 -2.89
C GLN A 417 0.19 6.84 -3.50
N ALA A 418 1.33 6.20 -3.29
CA ALA A 418 1.64 4.90 -3.86
C ALA A 418 1.00 3.73 -3.11
N VAL A 419 0.80 3.85 -1.79
CA VAL A 419 0.39 2.72 -0.93
C VAL A 419 -1.03 2.89 -0.36
N MET A 420 -1.43 4.10 0.01
CA MET A 420 -2.70 4.35 0.73
C MET A 420 -3.85 4.76 -0.20
N ILE A 421 -3.53 5.49 -1.26
CA ILE A 421 -4.49 6.03 -2.21
C ILE A 421 -4.97 5.04 -3.30
N PRO A 422 -4.19 4.03 -3.78
CA PRO A 422 -4.56 3.25 -4.97
C PRO A 422 -5.92 2.55 -4.92
N GLU A 423 -6.44 2.24 -3.74
CA GLU A 423 -7.74 1.56 -3.57
C GLU A 423 -8.83 2.44 -2.94
N THR A 424 -8.48 3.62 -2.42
CA THR A 424 -9.32 4.42 -1.52
C THR A 424 -10.18 5.48 -2.25
N TYR A 425 -10.37 5.34 -3.57
CA TYR A 425 -10.89 6.42 -4.42
C TYR A 425 -12.24 7.01 -4.00
N SER A 426 -12.23 8.34 -4.02
CA SER A 426 -13.33 9.26 -3.79
C SER A 426 -13.17 10.49 -4.68
N SER A 427 -14.28 11.12 -5.07
CA SER A 427 -14.27 12.38 -5.83
C SER A 427 -14.26 13.62 -4.94
N ARG A 428 -14.29 13.44 -3.62
CA ARG A 428 -14.52 14.48 -2.60
C ARG A 428 -13.40 14.53 -1.55
N GLY A 429 -12.19 14.15 -1.94
CA GLY A 429 -10.99 14.28 -1.11
C GLY A 429 -10.83 13.22 0.00
N ILE A 430 -9.65 13.22 0.61
CA ILE A 430 -9.20 12.41 1.75
C ILE A 430 -8.93 13.37 2.91
N ALA A 431 -9.51 13.15 4.09
CA ALA A 431 -9.22 13.99 5.25
C ALA A 431 -7.77 13.81 5.73
N ILE A 432 -7.06 14.91 5.98
CA ILE A 432 -5.71 14.91 6.57
C ILE A 432 -5.68 15.74 7.86
N GLY A 433 -4.62 15.60 8.64
CA GLY A 433 -4.47 16.20 9.97
C GLY A 433 -4.13 17.69 9.99
N LEU A 434 -4.15 18.41 8.86
CA LEU A 434 -3.83 19.83 8.83
C LEU A 434 -5.06 20.66 9.19
N ILE A 435 -4.97 21.50 10.22
CA ILE A 435 -6.05 22.37 10.68
C ILE A 435 -5.59 23.82 10.78
N GLN A 436 -6.50 24.77 10.56
CA GLN A 436 -6.22 26.19 10.77
C GLN A 436 -6.70 26.60 12.16
N ASN A 437 -5.76 26.87 13.06
CA ASN A 437 -6.05 27.24 14.44
C ASN A 437 -6.43 28.72 14.53
N THR A 438 -7.74 28.99 14.52
CA THR A 438 -8.32 30.34 14.67
C THR A 438 -7.98 31.05 16.00
N ALA A 439 -7.50 30.32 17.00
CA ALA A 439 -7.03 30.87 18.27
C ALA A 439 -5.53 31.19 18.28
N SER A 440 -4.78 30.79 17.25
CA SER A 440 -3.36 31.06 17.10
C SER A 440 -3.08 32.56 17.00
N PRO A 441 -2.01 33.08 17.65
CA PRO A 441 -1.59 34.46 17.46
C PRO A 441 -1.17 34.78 16.02
N ASP A 442 -0.81 33.76 15.23
CA ASP A 442 -0.39 33.87 13.84
C ASP A 442 -1.52 33.58 12.85
N TYR A 443 -2.76 33.40 13.34
CA TYR A 443 -3.95 33.20 12.52
C TYR A 443 -4.20 34.38 11.56
N ALA A 444 -4.27 34.07 10.27
CA ALA A 444 -4.57 35.04 9.23
C ALA A 444 -5.06 34.36 7.95
N GLU A 445 -6.30 34.64 7.53
CA GLU A 445 -6.82 34.07 6.29
C GLU A 445 -6.06 34.55 5.03
N PRO A 446 -5.81 33.67 4.05
CA PRO A 446 -6.13 32.22 4.06
C PRO A 446 -4.99 31.31 4.58
N ALA A 447 -3.83 31.87 4.91
CA ALA A 447 -2.57 31.10 4.96
C ALA A 447 -1.83 31.12 6.32
N GLY A 448 -2.36 31.80 7.34
CA GLY A 448 -1.74 31.92 8.66
C GLY A 448 -2.45 31.10 9.72
N GLY A 449 -1.69 30.44 10.59
CA GLY A 449 -2.23 29.64 11.69
C GLY A 449 -2.52 28.17 11.34
N TRP A 450 -2.00 27.66 10.22
CA TRP A 450 -2.02 26.24 9.91
C TRP A 450 -1.08 25.44 10.83
N GLU A 451 -1.57 24.36 11.41
CA GLU A 451 -0.83 23.45 12.29
C GLU A 451 -1.34 22.01 12.14
N TRP A 452 -0.46 21.03 12.35
CA TRP A 452 -0.85 19.63 12.40
C TRP A 452 -1.59 19.33 13.71
N VAL A 453 -2.56 18.40 13.66
CA VAL A 453 -3.28 17.90 14.84
C VAL A 453 -2.36 17.30 15.91
N THR A 454 -1.16 16.85 15.52
CA THR A 454 -0.10 16.34 16.42
C THR A 454 0.71 17.47 17.09
N GLY A 455 0.68 18.69 16.53
CA GLY A 455 1.47 19.83 16.98
C GLY A 455 2.92 19.85 16.48
N GLU A 456 3.30 18.92 15.60
CA GLU A 456 4.61 18.92 14.97
C GLU A 456 4.82 20.11 14.01
N PRO A 457 6.08 20.44 13.66
CA PRO A 457 6.36 21.56 12.77
C PRO A 457 5.79 21.38 11.36
N LEU A 458 5.06 22.39 10.87
CA LEU A 458 4.60 22.44 9.49
C LEU A 458 5.74 22.91 8.56
N ASP A 459 6.64 22.00 8.20
CA ASP A 459 7.81 22.29 7.36
C ASP A 459 7.58 21.99 5.86
N PHE A 460 6.55 21.21 5.54
CA PHE A 460 6.16 20.85 4.18
C PHE A 460 4.70 21.22 3.91
N THR A 461 4.42 21.70 2.70
CA THR A 461 3.03 21.88 2.23
C THR A 461 2.91 21.53 0.76
N PHE A 462 1.76 20.97 0.37
CA PHE A 462 1.49 20.57 -1.01
C PHE A 462 0.13 21.09 -1.52
N TRP A 463 -0.12 22.38 -1.29
CA TRP A 463 -1.33 23.06 -1.75
C TRP A 463 -1.49 23.03 -3.28
N ASN A 464 -2.72 22.81 -3.74
CA ASN A 464 -3.05 22.97 -5.15
C ASN A 464 -2.86 24.43 -5.60
N THR A 465 -2.74 24.61 -6.92
CA THR A 465 -2.64 25.96 -7.49
C THR A 465 -3.90 26.77 -7.16
N GLY A 466 -3.74 27.78 -6.31
CA GLY A 466 -4.84 28.63 -5.86
C GLY A 466 -5.18 28.47 -4.38
N GLU A 467 -4.68 27.41 -3.72
CA GLU A 467 -4.96 27.07 -2.33
C GLU A 467 -3.81 27.49 -1.37
N PRO A 468 -4.11 27.70 -0.08
CA PRO A 468 -5.46 27.77 0.52
C PRO A 468 -6.19 29.06 0.11
N ASN A 469 -7.52 29.02 -0.01
CA ASN A 469 -8.30 30.11 -0.59
C ASN A 469 -9.43 30.69 0.29
N ASP A 470 -9.81 30.01 1.39
CA ASP A 470 -10.93 30.39 2.28
C ASP A 470 -12.24 30.70 1.52
N SER A 471 -12.63 29.83 0.59
CA SER A 471 -13.75 29.98 -0.34
C SER A 471 -14.57 28.68 -0.53
N PRO A 472 -15.70 28.53 0.19
CA PRO A 472 -16.37 29.54 1.04
C PRO A 472 -15.63 29.89 2.34
N GLN A 473 -15.94 31.04 2.94
CA GLN A 473 -15.31 31.43 4.21
C GLN A 473 -15.51 30.40 5.33
N GLY A 474 -14.47 30.18 6.12
CA GLY A 474 -14.43 29.24 7.23
C GLY A 474 -13.74 27.90 6.91
N GLU A 475 -12.89 27.85 5.89
CA GLU A 475 -12.15 26.64 5.49
C GLU A 475 -10.95 26.38 6.39
N ASN A 476 -11.21 25.80 7.57
CA ASN A 476 -10.21 25.58 8.61
C ASN A 476 -9.70 24.13 8.69
N HIS A 477 -10.05 23.29 7.72
CA HIS A 477 -9.63 21.87 7.63
C HIS A 477 -9.06 21.61 6.23
N VAL A 478 -8.42 20.46 6.02
CA VAL A 478 -7.80 20.13 4.74
C VAL A 478 -8.24 18.78 4.21
N GLU A 479 -8.49 18.74 2.92
CA GLU A 479 -8.64 17.52 2.15
C GLU A 479 -7.50 17.38 1.13
N MET A 480 -7.06 16.15 0.92
CA MET A 480 -6.06 15.78 -0.08
C MET A 480 -6.74 15.03 -1.23
N PHE A 481 -6.34 15.32 -2.47
CA PHE A 481 -6.78 14.57 -3.65
C PHE A 481 -5.80 13.45 -4.01
N SER A 482 -6.21 12.55 -4.92
CA SER A 482 -5.36 11.44 -5.38
C SER A 482 -4.04 11.89 -6.02
N SER A 483 -3.99 13.12 -6.54
CA SER A 483 -2.75 13.74 -7.03
C SER A 483 -1.81 14.21 -5.93
N GLY A 484 -2.15 14.00 -4.66
CA GLY A 484 -1.42 14.48 -3.48
C GLY A 484 -1.72 15.94 -3.13
N GLY A 485 -2.30 16.70 -4.07
CA GLY A 485 -2.58 18.14 -3.91
C GLY A 485 -3.65 18.43 -2.84
N TRP A 486 -3.41 19.45 -2.02
CA TRP A 486 -4.29 19.83 -0.91
C TRP A 486 -5.26 20.96 -1.25
N ASN A 487 -6.42 20.94 -0.60
CA ASN A 487 -7.46 21.97 -0.65
C ASN A 487 -7.95 22.25 0.79
N ASP A 488 -8.11 23.52 1.14
CA ASP A 488 -8.77 23.89 2.40
C ASP A 488 -10.28 23.71 2.25
N ALA A 489 -10.92 23.30 3.35
CA ALA A 489 -12.32 22.91 3.35
C ALA A 489 -13.01 23.25 4.69
N VAL A 490 -14.32 23.48 4.63
CA VAL A 490 -15.15 23.77 5.80
C VAL A 490 -15.27 22.52 6.66
N GLY A 491 -15.36 22.68 7.98
CA GLY A 491 -15.41 21.55 8.91
C GLY A 491 -16.60 20.61 8.74
N ASP A 492 -17.72 21.10 8.19
CA ASP A 492 -18.89 20.31 7.81
C ASP A 492 -18.81 19.73 6.37
N GLY A 493 -17.69 19.96 5.69
CA GLY A 493 -17.28 19.31 4.46
C GLY A 493 -17.19 17.81 4.66
N ARG A 494 -17.56 17.04 3.65
CA ARG A 494 -17.70 15.59 3.73
C ARG A 494 -16.49 14.91 3.08
N ALA A 495 -15.73 14.17 3.88
CA ALA A 495 -14.72 13.26 3.38
C ALA A 495 -15.37 11.93 2.98
N GLU A 496 -14.87 11.33 1.91
CA GLU A 496 -15.24 9.98 1.48
C GLU A 496 -14.13 8.97 1.79
N ALA A 497 -13.02 9.41 2.37
CA ALA A 497 -11.88 8.60 2.78
C ALA A 497 -11.10 9.30 3.89
N VAL A 498 -10.40 8.51 4.70
CA VAL A 498 -9.42 9.03 5.66
C VAL A 498 -8.18 8.14 5.63
N ILE A 499 -7.06 8.73 6.04
CA ILE A 499 -5.83 8.01 6.35
C ILE A 499 -5.53 8.31 7.80
N ILE A 500 -5.44 7.26 8.60
CA ILE A 500 -5.03 7.33 9.99
C ILE A 500 -3.56 6.96 10.04
N GLU A 501 -2.81 7.80 10.73
CA GLU A 501 -1.44 7.55 11.11
C GLU A 501 -1.39 7.20 12.59
N TYR A 502 -0.56 6.21 12.89
CA TYR A 502 -0.24 5.75 14.22
C TYR A 502 1.24 5.98 14.38
N GLU A 503 1.62 6.68 15.43
CA GLU A 503 3.00 6.71 15.89
C GLU A 503 3.49 5.25 15.94
N GLY A 504 4.60 5.00 15.24
CA GLY A 504 5.08 3.65 14.92
C GLY A 504 5.07 2.74 16.12
N ALA A 505 4.76 1.45 15.92
CA ALA A 505 4.67 0.41 16.95
C ALA A 505 5.55 0.77 18.12
N VAL A 506 4.92 1.41 19.11
CA VAL A 506 5.66 2.06 20.17
C VAL A 506 6.45 0.93 20.79
N ASN A 507 7.76 0.94 20.61
CA ASN A 507 8.60 0.67 21.74
C ASN A 507 8.31 1.87 22.63
N GLU A 508 7.14 1.85 23.30
CA GLU A 508 6.81 2.72 24.41
C GLU A 508 8.13 2.71 25.15
N CYS A 509 8.80 3.85 25.21
CA CYS A 509 9.90 4.09 26.13
C CYS A 509 9.64 3.17 27.31
N ILE A 510 10.37 2.06 27.44
CA ILE A 510 9.97 0.95 28.34
C ILE A 510 9.93 1.41 29.80
N GLU A 511 10.42 2.62 30.01
CA GLU A 511 10.38 3.46 31.18
C GLU A 511 9.07 4.25 31.44
N ASP A 512 8.18 4.42 30.45
CA ASP A 512 6.80 4.92 30.58
C ASP A 512 5.89 3.73 30.87
N LEU A 513 5.55 3.60 32.14
CA LEU A 513 4.87 2.44 32.68
C LEU A 513 3.36 2.63 32.75
N ASP A 514 2.86 3.86 32.59
CA ASP A 514 1.43 4.15 32.53
C ASP A 514 0.90 4.57 31.16
N GLY A 515 1.78 4.70 30.16
CA GLY A 515 1.46 4.96 28.76
C GLY A 515 0.97 6.38 28.53
N ASP A 516 1.41 7.34 29.35
CA ASP A 516 1.00 8.75 29.24
C ASP A 516 1.91 9.57 28.30
N GLY A 517 2.94 8.96 27.72
CA GLY A 517 3.90 9.55 26.80
C GLY A 517 5.04 10.31 27.50
N VAL A 518 5.12 10.26 28.84
CA VAL A 518 6.09 11.01 29.65
C VAL A 518 6.70 10.14 30.75
N VAL A 519 7.98 9.77 30.61
CA VAL A 519 8.75 9.14 31.70
C VAL A 519 8.93 10.12 32.85
N GLY A 520 8.19 9.90 33.94
CA GLY A 520 8.10 10.84 35.04
C GLY A 520 7.75 10.22 36.39
N GLY A 521 7.08 11.04 37.21
CA GLY A 521 6.79 10.67 38.60
C GLY A 521 5.76 9.56 38.74
N ALA A 522 4.90 9.38 37.75
CA ALA A 522 3.87 8.35 37.74
C ALA A 522 4.50 6.97 37.47
N ASP A 523 5.40 6.90 36.49
CA ASP A 523 6.18 5.70 36.14
C ASP A 523 7.10 5.26 37.26
N LEU A 524 7.82 6.23 37.85
CA LEU A 524 8.64 5.96 39.03
C LEU A 524 7.82 5.34 40.17
N THR A 525 6.56 5.75 40.30
CA THR A 525 5.65 5.18 41.32
C THR A 525 5.27 3.75 40.97
N LEU A 526 5.00 3.46 39.71
CA LEU A 526 4.71 2.10 39.23
C LEU A 526 5.91 1.17 39.39
N LEU A 527 7.10 1.61 39.00
CA LEU A 527 8.34 0.85 39.19
C LEU A 527 8.58 0.53 40.67
N LEU A 528 8.52 1.54 41.54
CA LEU A 528 8.73 1.33 42.98
C LEU A 528 7.64 0.47 43.64
N SER A 529 6.42 0.45 43.09
CA SER A 529 5.34 -0.41 43.57
C SER A 529 5.57 -1.89 43.27
N SER A 530 6.36 -2.19 42.24
CA SER A 530 6.69 -3.53 41.74
C SER A 530 8.06 -4.03 42.22
N TRP A 531 8.70 -3.33 43.16
CA TRP A 531 10.06 -3.65 43.60
C TRP A 531 10.22 -5.12 44.04
N ASN A 532 11.25 -5.79 43.53
CA ASN A 532 11.58 -7.18 43.78
C ASN A 532 10.47 -8.16 43.34
N THR A 533 9.75 -7.82 42.27
CA THR A 533 8.78 -8.69 41.61
C THR A 533 9.06 -8.76 40.11
N GLN A 534 8.49 -9.78 39.45
CA GLN A 534 8.43 -9.85 37.99
C GLN A 534 7.11 -9.18 37.58
N GLY A 535 7.17 -8.02 36.96
CA GLY A 535 6.01 -7.18 36.66
C GLY A 535 6.38 -6.02 35.76
N THR A 536 5.48 -5.04 35.61
CA THR A 536 5.66 -3.91 34.69
C THR A 536 6.86 -3.01 35.02
N GLY A 537 7.47 -3.14 36.20
CA GLY A 537 8.70 -2.41 36.55
C GLY A 537 10.01 -3.14 36.23
N ASP A 538 9.97 -4.35 35.68
CA ASP A 538 11.15 -5.13 35.22
C ASP A 538 11.47 -4.71 33.78
N ILE A 539 12.16 -3.57 33.67
CA ILE A 539 12.46 -2.85 32.44
C ILE A 539 13.60 -3.55 31.68
N ASP A 540 14.61 -4.09 32.38
CA ASP A 540 15.73 -4.78 31.73
C ASP A 540 15.48 -6.27 31.44
N GLY A 541 14.35 -6.80 31.93
CA GLY A 541 13.88 -8.15 31.67
C GLY A 541 14.68 -9.25 32.39
N ASP A 542 15.41 -8.92 33.46
CA ASP A 542 16.20 -9.88 34.23
C ASP A 542 15.38 -10.76 35.19
N GLY A 543 14.09 -10.42 35.34
CA GLY A 543 13.14 -11.12 36.19
C GLY A 543 12.95 -10.49 37.58
N ASN A 544 13.60 -9.35 37.89
CA ASN A 544 13.39 -8.61 39.13
C ASN A 544 13.43 -7.09 38.92
N THR A 545 12.36 -6.38 39.33
CA THR A 545 12.40 -4.92 39.43
C THR A 545 13.37 -4.46 40.55
N ASP A 546 14.51 -3.88 40.20
CA ASP A 546 15.52 -3.39 41.13
C ASP A 546 16.21 -2.06 40.72
N GLY A 547 17.42 -1.84 41.24
CA GLY A 547 18.19 -0.63 40.97
C GLY A 547 18.65 -0.49 39.52
N ALA A 548 18.73 -1.58 38.76
CA ALA A 548 19.02 -1.56 37.33
C ALA A 548 17.86 -0.91 36.56
N ASP A 549 16.62 -1.36 36.80
CA ASP A 549 15.41 -0.80 36.18
C ASP A 549 15.20 0.66 36.57
N LEU A 550 15.41 1.00 37.84
CA LEU A 550 15.33 2.39 38.28
C LEU A 550 16.34 3.28 37.55
N THR A 551 17.52 2.75 37.21
CA THR A 551 18.53 3.50 36.47
C THR A 551 18.10 3.71 35.03
N LEU A 552 17.44 2.72 34.40
CA LEU A 552 16.86 2.85 33.07
C LEU A 552 15.78 3.92 33.06
N LEU A 553 14.80 3.82 33.96
CA LEU A 553 13.72 4.80 34.12
C LEU A 553 14.24 6.23 34.28
N LEU A 554 15.18 6.44 35.20
CA LEU A 554 15.72 7.78 35.44
C LEU A 554 16.62 8.29 34.30
N SER A 555 17.17 7.40 33.47
CA SER A 555 18.01 7.80 32.33
C SER A 555 17.20 8.38 31.16
N LYS A 556 15.89 8.11 31.13
CA LYS A 556 14.95 8.53 30.08
C LYS A 556 13.91 9.55 30.55
N TRP A 557 14.13 10.19 31.69
CA TRP A 557 13.20 11.17 32.28
C TRP A 557 12.83 12.32 31.31
N GLY A 558 11.56 12.43 30.93
CA GLY A 558 11.08 13.38 29.92
C GLY A 558 10.03 12.77 28.98
N PHE A 559 9.69 13.49 27.91
CA PHE A 559 8.84 12.96 26.84
C PHE A 559 9.52 11.77 26.16
N CYS A 560 8.72 10.79 25.77
CA CYS A 560 9.18 9.69 24.96
C CYS A 560 9.43 10.19 23.53
N SER A 561 10.65 9.99 23.05
CA SER A 561 11.15 10.46 21.75
C SER A 561 12.06 9.43 21.12
#